data_AF-A0A947K5U2-F1
#
_entry.id   AF-A0A947K5U2-F1
#
_cell.length_a   1.000
_cell.length_b   1.000
_cell.length_c   1.000
_cell.angle_alpha   90.00
_cell.angle_beta   90.00
_cell.angle_gamma   90.00
#
_symmetry.space_group_name_H-M   'P 1'
#
loop_
_entity.id
_entity.type
_entity.pdbx_description
1 polymer ?
#
loop_
_entity_poly.entity_id
_entity_poly.type
_entity_poly.pdbx_seq_one_letter_code
_entity_poly.pdbx_strand_id
1 'polypeptide(L)'
;MAETLSVLVEQTKNLVELLASMLAALDKGSALSLTVGASADKKEAYKLKLEMLDEEAKRLAEQKAKVEFASQAHRVQLENLNSKVEQAKTKQEALSLLAQKRQEKENIGNKIAFLEQKIREEDQVEKKSLNEETGLEISLAKLEGEMSATRDRLSLEYDLTLEDLANLPHEVANASQAKKEIEVGKARLRDLEPVNLLAIEEFEKENERLSFIEAQLADLNSARENLNSLIIELDLKAEQTFVETMDKLSTIFSETFAKLFAGGEAKIALTAGVPSLEAEVEISVRPSGRKWLPLPLLSGGERSLSAIAILFSLLKIRPSPFCFMDEVDAALDDANIGRFAEMLKDFSGHSQIIVITHNKRTMAVADSIYGVTMEEPGVSKVISMKLTEAVA
;
A
#
# COMPACT_ATOMS: atom_id res chain seq x y z
N MET A 1 -72.29 -51.10 113.30
CA MET A 1 -73.45 -51.35 114.18
C MET A 1 -74.14 -52.69 113.94
N ALA A 2 -73.69 -53.54 113.02
CA ALA A 2 -74.45 -54.74 112.62
C ALA A 2 -74.07 -56.04 113.37
N GLU A 3 -72.87 -56.15 113.97
CA GLU A 3 -72.46 -57.35 114.73
C GLU A 3 -72.62 -57.19 116.25
N THR A 4 -72.51 -55.98 116.78
CA THR A 4 -72.71 -55.70 118.21
C THR A 4 -74.20 -55.63 118.61
N LEU A 5 -75.10 -55.45 117.64
CA LEU A 5 -76.56 -55.48 117.86
C LEU A 5 -77.13 -56.90 117.97
N SER A 6 -76.50 -57.92 117.39
CA SER A 6 -77.04 -59.30 117.43
C SER A 6 -76.85 -59.96 118.80
N VAL A 7 -75.73 -59.66 119.48
CA VAL A 7 -75.37 -60.23 120.79
C VAL A 7 -76.26 -59.70 121.93
N LEU A 8 -76.75 -58.46 121.83
CA LEU A 8 -77.67 -57.85 122.80
C LEU A 8 -79.12 -58.34 122.66
N VAL A 9 -79.52 -58.73 121.45
CA VAL A 9 -80.86 -59.30 121.17
C VAL A 9 -80.97 -60.74 121.68
N GLU A 10 -79.86 -61.48 121.71
CA GLU A 10 -79.82 -62.86 122.19
C GLU A 10 -79.82 -62.95 123.73
N GLN A 11 -79.16 -61.99 124.42
CA GLN A 11 -79.19 -61.89 125.88
C GLN A 11 -80.56 -61.46 126.45
N THR A 12 -81.36 -60.73 125.69
CA THR A 12 -82.72 -60.29 126.11
C THR A 12 -83.78 -61.38 125.95
N LYS A 13 -83.58 -62.34 125.03
CA LYS A 13 -84.46 -63.51 124.88
C LYS A 13 -84.40 -64.47 126.07
N ASN A 14 -83.21 -64.76 126.59
CA ASN A 14 -83.01 -65.70 127.71
C ASN A 14 -83.52 -65.16 129.07
N LEU A 15 -83.62 -63.85 129.25
CA LEU A 15 -84.16 -63.23 130.47
C LEU A 15 -85.69 -63.25 130.53
N VAL A 16 -86.36 -63.23 129.37
CA VAL A 16 -87.82 -63.24 129.27
C VAL A 16 -88.37 -64.66 129.46
N GLU A 17 -87.68 -65.70 128.98
CA GLU A 17 -88.05 -67.10 129.26
C GLU A 17 -87.87 -67.48 130.74
N LEU A 18 -86.92 -66.86 131.46
CA LEU A 18 -86.72 -67.11 132.89
C LEU A 18 -87.89 -66.53 133.74
N LEU A 19 -88.42 -65.37 133.37
CA LEU A 19 -89.58 -64.75 134.03
C LEU A 19 -90.91 -65.46 133.73
N ALA A 20 -91.01 -66.12 132.57
CA ALA A 20 -92.13 -67.01 132.25
C ALA A 20 -92.19 -68.27 133.14
N SER A 21 -91.08 -68.67 133.76
CA SER A 21 -91.01 -69.84 134.65
C SER A 21 -91.33 -69.54 136.13
N MET A 22 -91.14 -68.30 136.61
CA MET A 22 -91.44 -67.92 138.00
C MET A 22 -92.91 -67.53 138.25
N LEU A 23 -93.65 -67.10 137.23
CA LEU A 23 -95.07 -66.70 137.36
C LEU A 23 -96.07 -67.86 137.22
N ALA A 24 -95.60 -69.04 136.77
CA ALA A 24 -96.42 -70.25 136.69
C ALA A 24 -96.53 -71.02 138.02
N ALA A 25 -95.84 -70.61 139.09
CA ALA A 25 -95.61 -71.45 140.29
C ALA A 25 -96.15 -70.92 141.64
N LEU A 26 -96.88 -69.80 141.73
CA LEU A 26 -97.46 -69.36 143.01
C LEU A 26 -98.90 -68.82 142.88
N ASP A 27 -99.77 -69.75 142.53
CA ASP A 27 -101.23 -69.71 142.65
C ASP A 27 -101.69 -70.51 143.89
N LYS A 28 -101.28 -70.16 145.11
CA LYS A 28 -101.91 -70.69 146.34
C LYS A 28 -101.83 -69.70 147.50
N GLY A 29 -102.97 -69.10 147.85
CA GLY A 29 -103.05 -68.33 149.09
C GLY A 29 -104.29 -67.47 149.28
N SER A 30 -105.47 -68.07 149.14
CA SER A 30 -106.69 -67.80 149.91
C SER A 30 -107.25 -66.37 150.04
N ALA A 31 -108.56 -66.32 149.76
CA ALA A 31 -109.59 -65.73 150.60
C ALA A 31 -109.96 -64.25 150.38
N LEU A 32 -111.20 -64.13 149.92
CA LEU A 32 -112.27 -63.33 150.52
C LEU A 32 -112.03 -61.83 150.78
N SER A 33 -112.82 -61.07 150.01
CA SER A 33 -113.44 -59.79 150.36
C SER A 33 -112.60 -58.53 150.10
N LEU A 34 -113.18 -57.64 149.27
CA LEU A 34 -112.82 -56.24 148.98
C LEU A 34 -111.69 -55.99 147.94
N THR A 35 -111.95 -55.04 147.03
CA THR A 35 -111.07 -54.36 146.02
C THR A 35 -111.05 -54.86 144.55
N VAL A 36 -112.01 -54.41 143.71
CA VAL A 36 -112.08 -54.71 142.25
C VAL A 36 -112.24 -53.43 141.39
N GLY A 37 -111.54 -52.34 141.73
CA GLY A 37 -111.69 -51.02 141.09
C GLY A 37 -110.56 -50.53 140.16
N ALA A 38 -109.57 -51.34 139.75
CA ALA A 38 -108.31 -50.77 139.22
C ALA A 38 -107.56 -51.55 138.11
N SER A 39 -108.22 -52.28 137.19
CA SER A 39 -107.47 -53.09 136.17
C SER A 39 -107.95 -53.07 134.72
N ALA A 40 -108.90 -52.21 134.33
CA ALA A 40 -109.24 -52.05 132.90
C ALA A 40 -108.39 -50.97 132.18
N ASP A 41 -108.00 -49.89 132.86
CA ASP A 41 -107.23 -48.76 132.31
C ASP A 41 -105.83 -49.15 131.78
N LYS A 42 -105.28 -50.29 132.23
CA LYS A 42 -103.97 -50.77 131.77
C LYS A 42 -103.99 -51.30 130.34
N LYS A 43 -105.14 -51.67 129.77
CA LYS A 43 -105.22 -52.24 128.42
C LYS A 43 -105.18 -51.18 127.31
N GLU A 44 -105.68 -49.97 127.59
CA GLU A 44 -105.60 -48.84 126.67
C GLU A 44 -104.19 -48.23 126.63
N ALA A 45 -103.48 -48.19 127.76
CA ALA A 45 -102.13 -47.62 127.84
C ALA A 45 -101.07 -48.38 127.02
N TYR A 46 -101.21 -49.70 126.84
CA TYR A 46 -100.26 -50.48 126.03
C TYR A 46 -100.48 -50.37 124.52
N LYS A 47 -101.69 -50.02 124.07
CA LYS A 47 -102.00 -49.89 122.64
C LYS A 47 -101.41 -48.60 122.06
N LEU A 48 -101.50 -47.50 122.80
CA LEU A 48 -100.95 -46.20 122.41
C LEU A 48 -99.41 -46.24 122.27
N LYS A 49 -98.73 -47.07 123.07
CA LYS A 49 -97.27 -47.18 123.06
C LYS A 49 -96.71 -47.91 121.83
N LEU A 50 -97.53 -48.73 121.18
CA LEU A 50 -97.18 -49.45 119.95
C LEU A 50 -97.28 -48.55 118.71
N GLU A 51 -98.25 -47.64 118.67
CA GLU A 51 -98.38 -46.66 117.57
C GLU A 51 -97.23 -45.64 117.55
N MET A 52 -96.77 -45.20 118.74
CA MET A 52 -95.65 -44.26 118.84
C MET A 52 -94.32 -44.84 118.32
N LEU A 53 -94.07 -46.15 118.53
CA LEU A 53 -92.85 -46.81 118.07
C LEU A 53 -92.80 -46.99 116.55
N ASP A 54 -93.97 -47.15 115.91
CA ASP A 54 -94.06 -47.34 114.46
C ASP A 54 -93.87 -46.02 113.68
N GLU A 55 -94.29 -44.89 114.26
CA GLU A 55 -93.97 -43.56 113.72
C GLU A 55 -92.48 -43.21 113.81
N GLU A 56 -91.80 -43.56 114.91
CA GLU A 56 -90.35 -43.33 115.03
C GLU A 56 -89.54 -44.13 114.00
N ALA A 57 -89.94 -45.37 113.70
CA ALA A 57 -89.29 -46.21 112.70
C ALA A 57 -89.40 -45.61 111.28
N LYS A 58 -90.56 -45.05 110.91
CA LYS A 58 -90.74 -44.36 109.62
C LYS A 58 -89.89 -43.11 109.50
N ARG A 59 -89.78 -42.33 110.58
CA ARG A 59 -89.01 -41.06 110.58
C ARG A 59 -87.51 -41.29 110.41
N LEU A 60 -86.98 -42.37 111.00
CA LEU A 60 -85.56 -42.77 110.84
C LEU A 60 -85.24 -43.29 109.43
N ALA A 61 -86.17 -43.99 108.78
CA ALA A 61 -85.99 -44.48 107.40
C ALA A 61 -85.87 -43.33 106.39
N GLU A 62 -86.68 -42.27 106.52
CA GLU A 62 -86.60 -41.10 105.64
C GLU A 62 -85.30 -40.29 105.81
N GLN A 63 -84.78 -40.19 107.04
CA GLN A 63 -83.50 -39.51 107.27
C GLN A 63 -82.32 -40.24 106.61
N LYS A 64 -82.32 -41.58 106.64
CA LYS A 64 -81.25 -42.38 106.04
C LYS A 64 -81.19 -42.22 104.51
N ALA A 65 -82.34 -42.21 103.84
CA ALA A 65 -82.44 -42.01 102.40
C ALA A 65 -81.93 -40.62 101.94
N LYS A 66 -82.17 -39.57 102.73
CA LYS A 66 -81.66 -38.22 102.41
C LYS A 66 -80.14 -38.12 102.48
N VAL A 67 -79.50 -38.82 103.43
CA VAL A 67 -78.05 -38.78 103.60
C VAL A 67 -77.32 -39.56 102.48
N GLU A 68 -77.86 -40.70 102.04
CA GLU A 68 -77.26 -41.48 100.94
C GLU A 68 -77.29 -40.73 99.60
N PHE A 69 -78.38 -40.01 99.28
CA PHE A 69 -78.48 -39.21 98.06
C PHE A 69 -77.50 -38.04 98.05
N ALA A 70 -77.32 -37.35 99.18
CA ALA A 70 -76.36 -36.26 99.31
C ALA A 70 -74.90 -36.75 99.13
N SER A 71 -74.57 -37.94 99.63
CA SER A 71 -73.23 -38.51 99.48
C SER A 71 -72.90 -38.88 98.03
N GLN A 72 -73.85 -39.40 97.25
CA GLN A 72 -73.62 -39.70 95.83
C GLN A 72 -73.44 -38.42 95.00
N ALA A 73 -74.22 -37.37 95.28
CA ALA A 73 -74.08 -36.09 94.60
C ALA A 73 -72.71 -35.44 94.81
N HIS A 74 -72.17 -35.47 96.04
CA HIS A 74 -70.83 -34.96 96.33
C HIS A 74 -69.71 -35.76 95.66
N ARG A 75 -69.87 -37.09 95.50
CA ARG A 75 -68.87 -37.92 94.82
C ARG A 75 -68.70 -37.54 93.34
N VAL A 76 -69.81 -37.31 92.64
CA VAL A 76 -69.80 -36.90 91.22
C VAL A 76 -69.22 -35.48 91.05
N GLN A 77 -69.45 -34.57 91.99
CA GLN A 77 -68.84 -33.24 91.96
C GLN A 77 -67.32 -33.28 92.13
N LEU A 78 -66.80 -34.14 93.00
CA LEU A 78 -65.35 -34.29 93.22
C LEU A 78 -64.62 -34.83 91.97
N GLU A 79 -65.19 -35.81 91.27
CA GLU A 79 -64.62 -36.32 90.02
C GLU A 79 -64.53 -35.23 88.93
N ASN A 80 -65.56 -34.39 88.81
CA ASN A 80 -65.58 -33.27 87.86
C ASN A 80 -64.61 -32.14 88.23
N LEU A 81 -64.35 -31.91 89.52
CA LEU A 81 -63.36 -30.93 89.96
C LEU A 81 -61.94 -31.42 89.69
N ASN A 82 -61.65 -32.70 89.93
CA ASN A 82 -60.33 -33.27 89.65
C ASN A 82 -59.98 -33.26 88.16
N SER A 83 -60.95 -33.56 87.28
CA SER A 83 -60.71 -33.50 85.82
C SER A 83 -60.41 -32.07 85.33
N LYS A 84 -61.06 -31.05 85.91
CA LYS A 84 -60.79 -29.64 85.60
C LYS A 84 -59.42 -29.17 86.09
N VAL A 85 -58.94 -29.67 87.24
CA VAL A 85 -57.62 -29.32 87.77
C VAL A 85 -56.50 -29.89 86.91
N GLU A 86 -56.62 -31.13 86.44
CA GLU A 86 -55.64 -31.74 85.53
C GLU A 86 -55.60 -31.03 84.15
N GLN A 87 -56.75 -30.62 83.62
CA GLN A 87 -56.81 -29.82 82.39
C GLN A 87 -56.19 -28.42 82.58
N ALA A 88 -56.31 -27.82 83.75
CA ALA A 88 -55.70 -26.52 84.04
C ALA A 88 -54.17 -26.62 84.15
N LYS A 89 -53.63 -27.67 84.79
CA LYS A 89 -52.18 -27.92 84.87
C LYS A 89 -51.55 -28.12 83.49
N THR A 90 -52.11 -29.01 82.67
CA THR A 90 -51.59 -29.27 81.32
C THR A 90 -51.62 -28.03 80.43
N LYS A 91 -52.66 -27.18 80.56
CA LYS A 91 -52.74 -25.90 79.85
C LYS A 91 -51.71 -24.88 80.35
N GLN A 92 -51.43 -24.83 81.65
CA GLN A 92 -50.42 -23.94 82.21
C GLN A 92 -49.00 -24.33 81.79
N GLU A 93 -48.69 -25.63 81.76
CA GLU A 93 -47.41 -26.15 81.25
C GLU A 93 -47.23 -25.89 79.75
N ALA A 94 -48.28 -26.06 78.95
CA ALA A 94 -48.24 -25.73 77.52
C ALA A 94 -48.01 -24.22 77.27
N LEU A 95 -48.62 -23.35 78.08
CA LEU A 95 -48.45 -21.91 77.98
C LEU A 95 -47.04 -21.44 78.39
N SER A 96 -46.44 -22.06 79.43
CA SER A 96 -45.08 -21.72 79.84
C SER A 96 -44.04 -22.13 78.79
N LEU A 97 -44.20 -23.32 78.19
CA LEU A 97 -43.35 -23.79 77.11
C LEU A 97 -43.46 -22.91 75.85
N LEU A 98 -44.67 -22.48 75.52
CA LEU A 98 -44.92 -21.59 74.38
C LEU A 98 -44.32 -20.19 74.60
N ALA A 99 -44.33 -19.68 75.82
CA ALA A 99 -43.67 -18.43 76.19
C ALA A 99 -42.14 -18.53 76.04
N GLN A 100 -41.52 -19.62 76.52
CA GLN A 100 -40.09 -19.86 76.34
C GLN A 100 -39.70 -19.94 74.85
N LYS A 101 -40.45 -20.70 74.05
CA LYS A 101 -40.19 -20.82 72.61
C LYS A 101 -40.36 -19.52 71.85
N ARG A 102 -41.29 -18.65 72.28
CA ARG A 102 -41.42 -17.29 71.73
C ARG A 102 -40.22 -16.42 72.05
N GLN A 103 -39.72 -16.46 73.29
CA GLN A 103 -38.55 -15.69 73.70
C GLN A 103 -37.28 -16.19 72.98
N GLU A 104 -37.11 -17.50 72.80
CA GLU A 104 -36.02 -18.06 71.98
C GLU A 104 -36.10 -17.59 70.53
N LYS A 105 -37.29 -17.60 69.92
CA LYS A 105 -37.50 -17.12 68.55
C LYS A 105 -37.18 -15.63 68.40
N GLU A 106 -37.58 -14.81 69.37
CA GLU A 106 -37.29 -13.38 69.38
C GLU A 106 -35.78 -13.11 69.52
N ASN A 107 -35.09 -13.84 70.40
CA ASN A 107 -33.64 -13.75 70.54
C ASN A 107 -32.90 -14.17 69.26
N ILE A 108 -33.35 -15.25 68.60
CA ILE A 108 -32.80 -15.68 67.31
C ILE A 108 -33.08 -14.64 66.22
N GLY A 109 -34.30 -14.07 66.18
CA GLY A 109 -34.68 -13.01 65.25
C GLY A 109 -33.80 -11.76 65.40
N ASN A 110 -33.56 -11.33 66.64
CA ASN A 110 -32.67 -10.20 66.92
C ASN A 110 -31.21 -10.49 66.52
N LYS A 111 -30.75 -11.73 66.72
CA LYS A 111 -29.40 -12.13 66.32
C LYS A 111 -29.23 -12.22 64.80
N ILE A 112 -30.26 -12.66 64.08
CA ILE A 112 -30.29 -12.65 62.62
C ILE A 112 -30.27 -11.21 62.10
N ALA A 113 -31.12 -10.32 62.64
CA ALA A 113 -31.15 -8.92 62.22
C ALA A 113 -29.79 -8.21 62.45
N PHE A 114 -29.12 -8.50 63.57
CA PHE A 114 -27.78 -7.99 63.86
C PHE A 114 -26.73 -8.52 62.87
N LEU A 115 -26.75 -9.82 62.57
CA LEU A 115 -25.83 -10.43 61.60
C LEU A 115 -26.08 -9.92 60.17
N GLU A 116 -27.33 -9.75 59.76
CA GLU A 116 -27.68 -9.16 58.46
C GLU A 116 -27.23 -7.71 58.35
N GLN A 117 -27.33 -6.93 59.44
CA GLN A 117 -26.78 -5.58 59.46
C GLN A 117 -25.26 -5.60 59.29
N LYS A 118 -24.56 -6.49 60.01
CA LYS A 118 -23.11 -6.62 59.91
C LYS A 118 -22.66 -7.05 58.50
N ILE A 119 -23.38 -7.98 57.86
CA ILE A 119 -23.13 -8.39 56.47
C ILE A 119 -23.32 -7.21 55.53
N ARG A 120 -24.39 -6.41 55.69
CA ARG A 120 -24.60 -5.22 54.85
C ARG A 120 -23.48 -4.17 55.03
N GLU A 121 -22.96 -4.01 56.24
CA GLU A 121 -21.83 -3.11 56.51
C GLU A 121 -20.54 -3.65 55.87
N GLU A 122 -20.25 -4.95 56.01
CA GLU A 122 -19.11 -5.61 55.37
C GLU A 122 -19.20 -5.54 53.82
N ASP A 123 -20.37 -5.81 53.23
CA ASP A 123 -20.62 -5.68 51.78
C ASP A 123 -20.40 -4.25 51.27
N GLN A 124 -20.77 -3.23 52.07
CA GLN A 124 -20.54 -1.84 51.71
C GLN A 124 -19.06 -1.46 51.74
N VAL A 125 -18.31 -2.00 52.71
CA VAL A 125 -16.86 -1.80 52.80
C VAL A 125 -16.18 -2.51 51.62
N GLU A 126 -16.54 -3.77 51.34
CA GLU A 126 -15.99 -4.53 50.23
C GLU A 126 -16.24 -3.84 48.88
N LYS A 127 -17.45 -3.35 48.63
CA LYS A 127 -17.75 -2.58 47.41
C LYS A 127 -16.95 -1.29 47.29
N LYS A 128 -16.71 -0.59 48.41
CA LYS A 128 -15.87 0.62 48.40
C LYS A 128 -14.42 0.28 48.07
N SER A 129 -13.87 -0.74 48.73
CA SER A 129 -12.51 -1.21 48.47
C SER A 129 -12.32 -1.70 47.02
N LEU A 130 -13.28 -2.43 46.47
CA LEU A 130 -13.24 -2.89 45.08
C LEU A 130 -13.30 -1.72 44.08
N ASN A 131 -14.10 -0.69 44.36
CA ASN A 131 -14.15 0.51 43.52
C ASN A 131 -12.85 1.33 43.61
N GLU A 132 -12.21 1.37 44.78
CA GLU A 132 -10.89 2.00 44.94
C GLU A 132 -9.81 1.23 44.19
N GLU A 133 -9.80 -0.10 44.28
CA GLU A 133 -8.85 -0.98 43.59
C GLU A 133 -8.97 -0.85 42.07
N THR A 134 -10.19 -0.95 41.53
CA THR A 134 -10.44 -0.75 40.09
C THR A 134 -10.09 0.67 39.64
N GLY A 135 -10.33 1.70 40.46
CA GLY A 135 -9.91 3.06 40.17
C GLY A 135 -8.37 3.22 40.11
N LEU A 136 -7.65 2.54 40.99
CA LEU A 136 -6.19 2.48 40.98
C LEU A 136 -5.67 1.71 39.77
N GLU A 137 -6.25 0.56 39.42
CA GLU A 137 -5.86 -0.22 38.23
C GLU A 137 -6.02 0.59 36.94
N ILE A 138 -7.13 1.32 36.77
CA ILE A 138 -7.35 2.19 35.62
C ILE A 138 -6.29 3.29 35.57
N SER A 139 -5.95 3.89 36.72
CA SER A 139 -4.93 4.94 36.81
C SER A 139 -3.54 4.39 36.46
N LEU A 140 -3.23 3.18 36.91
CA LEU A 140 -1.98 2.49 36.64
C LEU A 140 -1.85 2.15 35.16
N ALA A 141 -2.88 1.57 34.54
CA ALA A 141 -2.92 1.29 33.11
C ALA A 141 -2.78 2.56 32.25
N LYS A 142 -3.37 3.68 32.69
CA LYS A 142 -3.21 4.98 32.01
C LYS A 142 -1.76 5.48 32.09
N LEU A 143 -1.14 5.43 33.26
CA LEU A 143 0.27 5.79 33.47
C LEU A 143 1.22 4.91 32.64
N GLU A 144 0.96 3.61 32.57
CA GLU A 144 1.73 2.68 31.74
C GLU A 144 1.60 3.01 30.25
N GLY A 145 0.40 3.35 29.79
CA GLY A 145 0.16 3.80 28.41
C GLY A 145 0.90 5.10 28.08
N GLU A 146 0.87 6.09 28.97
CA GLU A 146 1.59 7.36 28.81
C GLU A 146 3.12 7.13 28.80
N MET A 147 3.63 6.25 29.67
CA MET A 147 5.03 5.85 29.71
C MET A 147 5.46 5.15 28.41
N SER A 148 4.66 4.21 27.90
CA SER A 148 4.93 3.52 26.63
C SER A 148 4.97 4.50 25.47
N ALA A 149 3.95 5.36 25.34
CA ALA A 149 3.90 6.36 24.27
C ALA A 149 5.10 7.33 24.31
N THR A 150 5.54 7.70 25.52
CA THR A 150 6.73 8.55 25.69
C THR A 150 8.00 7.80 25.28
N ARG A 151 8.13 6.52 25.63
CA ARG A 151 9.26 5.67 25.25
C ARG A 151 9.32 5.46 23.74
N ASP A 152 8.19 5.18 23.10
CA ASP A 152 8.10 4.99 21.65
C ASP A 152 8.48 6.27 20.91
N ARG A 153 8.00 7.42 21.40
CA ARG A 153 8.36 8.72 20.83
C ARG A 153 9.85 9.02 20.97
N LEU A 154 10.45 8.75 22.14
CA LEU A 154 11.89 8.91 22.36
C LEU A 154 12.71 8.06 21.38
N SER A 155 12.30 6.80 21.18
CA SER A 155 12.99 5.90 20.25
C SER A 155 12.80 6.30 18.79
N LEU A 156 11.58 6.57 18.34
CA LEU A 156 11.28 6.78 16.92
C LEU A 156 11.65 8.18 16.42
N GLU A 157 11.43 9.23 17.22
CA GLU A 157 11.71 10.61 16.80
C GLU A 157 13.14 11.05 17.11
N TYR A 158 13.77 10.50 18.16
CA TYR A 158 15.04 10.99 18.67
C TYR A 158 16.13 9.93 18.78
N ASP A 159 15.86 8.65 18.49
CA ASP A 159 16.81 7.53 18.69
C ASP A 159 17.42 7.50 20.11
N LEU A 160 16.63 7.88 21.12
CA LEU A 160 17.06 7.95 22.53
C LEU A 160 16.31 6.95 23.40
N THR A 161 16.99 6.45 24.44
CA THR A 161 16.37 5.67 25.52
C THR A 161 16.16 6.53 26.77
N LEU A 162 15.34 6.04 27.72
CA LEU A 162 15.10 6.73 28.99
C LEU A 162 16.37 6.91 29.82
N GLU A 163 17.34 6.02 29.69
CA GLU A 163 18.62 6.05 30.40
C GLU A 163 19.54 7.15 29.84
N ASP A 164 19.44 7.41 28.54
CA ASP A 164 20.22 8.45 27.87
C ASP A 164 19.79 9.87 28.30
N LEU A 165 18.53 10.04 28.74
CA LEU A 165 18.02 11.32 29.22
C LEU A 165 18.78 11.85 30.44
N ALA A 166 19.27 10.96 31.31
CA ALA A 166 20.01 11.33 32.51
C ALA A 166 21.40 11.92 32.20
N ASN A 167 21.95 11.59 31.02
CA ASN A 167 23.28 12.01 30.57
C ASN A 167 23.22 13.12 29.52
N LEU A 168 22.06 13.74 29.30
CA LEU A 168 21.92 14.83 28.34
C LEU A 168 22.76 16.04 28.79
N PRO A 169 23.64 16.57 27.92
CA PRO A 169 24.66 17.54 28.32
C PRO A 169 24.14 18.96 28.60
N HIS A 170 22.85 19.25 28.40
CA HIS A 170 22.32 20.61 28.51
C HIS A 170 20.93 20.69 29.16
N GLU A 171 20.83 21.46 30.24
CA GLU A 171 19.54 21.99 30.71
C GLU A 171 19.05 23.07 29.73
N VAL A 172 17.85 22.86 29.19
CA VAL A 172 17.21 23.83 28.29
C VAL A 172 16.70 25.01 29.12
N ALA A 173 17.45 26.12 29.13
CA ALA A 173 17.12 27.31 29.92
C ALA A 173 15.72 27.91 29.62
N ASN A 174 15.21 27.74 28.39
CA ASN A 174 13.85 28.16 28.02
C ASN A 174 13.21 27.20 27.00
N ALA A 175 12.42 26.24 27.50
CA ALA A 175 11.77 25.21 26.69
C ALA A 175 10.80 25.77 25.63
N SER A 176 10.20 26.94 25.87
CA SER A 176 9.26 27.57 24.91
C SER A 176 9.99 28.08 23.67
N GLN A 177 11.15 28.69 23.87
CA GLN A 177 11.95 29.24 22.78
C GLN A 177 12.58 28.11 21.94
N ALA A 178 13.13 27.08 22.59
CA ALA A 178 13.66 25.89 21.92
C ALA A 178 12.60 25.18 21.06
N LYS A 179 11.36 25.05 21.54
CA LYS A 179 10.25 24.49 20.75
C LYS A 179 9.95 25.29 19.48
N LYS A 180 9.97 26.63 19.56
CA LYS A 180 9.78 27.48 18.38
C LYS A 180 10.90 27.30 17.36
N GLU A 181 12.14 27.21 17.82
CA GLU A 181 13.30 26.98 16.95
C GLU A 181 13.23 25.62 16.25
N ILE A 182 12.82 24.57 16.97
CA ILE A 182 12.58 23.23 16.40
C ILE A 182 11.47 23.26 15.35
N GLU A 183 10.34 23.93 15.63
CA GLU A 183 9.24 24.06 14.65
C GLU A 183 9.68 24.80 13.38
N VAL A 184 10.44 25.89 13.53
CA VAL A 184 11.00 26.63 12.39
C VAL A 184 12.00 25.77 11.61
N GLY A 185 12.86 25.02 12.30
CA GLY A 185 13.80 24.09 11.67
C GLY A 185 13.09 22.97 10.90
N LYS A 186 12.07 22.36 11.51
CA LYS A 186 11.23 21.34 10.86
C LYS A 186 10.45 21.90 9.67
N ALA A 187 9.98 23.14 9.75
CA ALA A 187 9.35 23.82 8.61
C ALA A 187 10.34 24.01 7.45
N ARG A 188 11.55 24.52 7.72
CA ARG A 188 12.61 24.66 6.70
C ARG A 188 13.02 23.33 6.08
N LEU A 189 13.08 22.26 6.87
CA LEU A 189 13.35 20.91 6.39
C LEU A 189 12.25 20.37 5.46
N ARG A 190 10.97 20.71 5.73
CA ARG A 190 9.85 20.38 4.83
C ARG A 190 9.90 21.17 3.53
N ASP A 191 10.34 22.43 3.57
CA ASP A 191 10.46 23.29 2.39
C ASP A 191 11.59 22.86 1.44
N LEU A 192 12.62 22.17 1.95
CA LEU A 192 13.76 21.69 1.16
C LEU A 192 13.43 20.54 0.21
N GLU A 193 12.20 19.99 0.28
CA GLU A 193 11.76 18.81 -0.46
C GLU A 193 12.68 17.58 -0.24
N PRO A 194 12.30 16.38 -0.70
CA PRO A 194 13.19 15.23 -0.62
C PRO A 194 14.48 15.48 -1.42
N VAL A 195 15.62 15.48 -0.74
CA VAL A 195 16.93 15.66 -1.38
C VAL A 195 17.18 14.51 -2.35
N ASN A 196 17.39 14.83 -3.63
CA ASN A 196 17.78 13.84 -4.63
C ASN A 196 19.26 13.45 -4.44
N LEU A 197 19.51 12.35 -3.75
CA LEU A 197 20.86 11.83 -3.53
C LEU A 197 21.52 11.33 -4.82
N LEU A 198 20.75 11.01 -5.87
CA LEU A 198 21.27 10.57 -7.17
C LEU A 198 21.78 11.74 -8.03
N ALA A 199 21.47 12.99 -7.65
CA ALA A 199 21.83 14.17 -8.44
C ALA A 199 23.35 14.32 -8.63
N ILE A 200 24.16 13.84 -7.67
CA ILE A 200 25.62 13.88 -7.77
C ILE A 200 26.11 12.94 -8.87
N GLU A 201 25.63 11.68 -8.86
CA GLU A 201 25.99 10.69 -9.88
C GLU A 201 25.47 11.08 -11.27
N GLU A 202 24.26 11.66 -11.34
CA GLU A 202 23.69 12.17 -12.60
C GLU A 202 24.50 13.34 -13.14
N PHE A 203 24.92 14.28 -12.28
CA PHE A 203 25.78 15.39 -12.67
C PHE A 203 27.11 14.90 -13.22
N GLU A 204 27.77 13.95 -12.56
CA GLU A 204 29.05 13.39 -13.04
C GLU A 204 28.90 12.76 -14.43
N LYS A 205 27.88 11.92 -14.63
CA LYS A 205 27.58 11.29 -15.93
C LYS A 205 27.29 12.32 -17.03
N GLU A 206 26.47 13.31 -16.73
CA GLU A 206 26.09 14.30 -17.74
C GLU A 206 27.24 15.27 -18.04
N ASN A 207 28.10 15.56 -17.07
CA ASN A 207 29.31 16.36 -17.26
C ASN A 207 30.38 15.62 -18.09
N GLU A 208 30.55 14.30 -17.90
CA GLU A 208 31.38 13.48 -18.78
C GLU A 208 30.86 13.49 -20.22
N ARG A 209 29.55 13.35 -20.39
CA ARG A 209 28.90 13.42 -21.70
C ARG A 209 29.06 14.78 -22.36
N LEU A 210 28.89 15.87 -21.60
CA LEU A 210 29.14 17.24 -22.08
C LEU A 210 30.58 17.38 -22.57
N SER A 211 31.55 16.99 -21.74
CA SER A 211 32.98 17.08 -22.05
C SER A 211 33.34 16.31 -23.34
N PHE A 212 32.74 15.12 -23.52
CA PHE A 212 32.90 14.33 -24.74
C PHE A 212 32.35 15.04 -25.97
N ILE A 213 31.13 15.59 -25.89
CA ILE A 213 30.49 16.30 -27.01
C ILE A 213 31.27 17.57 -27.36
N GLU A 214 31.75 18.33 -26.36
CA GLU A 214 32.56 19.53 -26.58
C GLU A 214 33.88 19.20 -27.29
N ALA A 215 34.54 18.10 -26.92
CA ALA A 215 35.73 17.63 -27.60
C ALA A 215 35.46 17.25 -29.07
N GLN A 216 34.36 16.55 -29.35
CA GLN A 216 33.96 16.22 -30.72
C GLN A 216 33.63 17.47 -31.54
N LEU A 217 32.96 18.45 -30.94
CA LEU A 217 32.60 19.70 -31.59
C LEU A 217 33.86 20.50 -31.95
N ALA A 218 34.84 20.56 -31.05
CA ALA A 218 36.12 21.19 -31.31
C ALA A 218 36.88 20.54 -32.48
N ASP A 219 36.94 19.20 -32.51
CA ASP A 219 37.56 18.45 -33.60
C ASP A 219 36.87 18.70 -34.95
N LEU A 220 35.53 18.66 -34.97
CA LEU A 220 34.74 18.93 -36.17
C LEU A 220 34.97 20.35 -36.71
N ASN A 221 35.05 21.35 -35.81
CA ASN A 221 35.34 22.73 -36.20
C ASN A 221 36.74 22.86 -36.78
N SER A 222 37.74 22.22 -36.19
CA SER A 222 39.10 22.19 -36.72
C SER A 222 39.16 21.52 -38.10
N ALA A 223 38.50 20.37 -38.26
CA ALA A 223 38.42 19.69 -39.55
C ALA A 223 37.75 20.56 -40.63
N ARG A 224 36.69 21.29 -40.28
CA ARG A 224 36.02 22.23 -41.19
C ARG A 224 36.95 23.37 -41.62
N GLU A 225 37.68 23.96 -40.67
CA GLU A 225 38.65 25.02 -40.97
C GLU A 225 39.78 24.52 -41.89
N ASN A 226 40.30 23.33 -41.61
CA ASN A 226 41.32 22.68 -42.45
C ASN A 226 40.81 22.44 -43.87
N LEU A 227 39.61 21.89 -44.02
CA LEU A 227 39.00 21.68 -45.34
C LEU A 227 38.79 22.98 -46.10
N ASN A 228 38.31 24.04 -45.45
CA ASN A 228 38.17 25.35 -46.08
C ASN A 228 39.52 25.91 -46.54
N SER A 229 40.57 25.77 -45.72
CA SER A 229 41.91 26.23 -46.10
C SER A 229 42.45 25.46 -47.30
N LEU A 230 42.21 24.15 -47.38
CA LEU A 230 42.59 23.29 -48.50
C LEU A 230 41.82 23.65 -49.78
N ILE A 231 40.53 23.98 -49.68
CA ILE A 231 39.74 24.45 -50.83
C ILE A 231 40.37 25.73 -51.39
N ILE A 232 40.66 26.70 -50.54
CA ILE A 232 41.28 27.97 -50.96
C ILE A 232 42.65 27.73 -51.61
N GLU A 233 43.47 26.83 -51.04
CA GLU A 233 44.77 26.48 -51.63
C GLU A 233 44.63 25.82 -53.01
N LEU A 234 43.67 24.89 -53.16
CA LEU A 234 43.41 24.25 -54.45
C LEU A 234 42.88 25.23 -55.48
N ASP A 235 41.99 26.15 -55.10
CA ASP A 235 41.44 27.17 -56.00
C ASP A 235 42.54 28.11 -56.50
N LEU A 236 43.42 28.58 -55.60
CA LEU A 236 44.56 29.40 -55.98
C LEU A 236 45.51 28.67 -56.92
N LYS A 237 45.78 27.39 -56.66
CA LYS A 237 46.66 26.57 -57.51
C LYS A 237 46.02 26.28 -58.87
N ALA A 238 44.71 26.06 -58.90
CA ALA A 238 43.95 25.87 -60.13
C ALA A 238 43.97 27.14 -60.98
N GLU A 239 43.74 28.30 -60.37
CA GLU A 239 43.80 29.60 -61.05
C GLU A 239 45.20 29.87 -61.61
N GLN A 240 46.26 29.68 -60.82
CA GLN A 240 47.64 29.82 -61.30
C GLN A 240 47.94 28.90 -62.49
N THR A 241 47.59 27.62 -62.38
CA THR A 241 47.81 26.64 -63.44
C THR A 241 47.02 27.00 -64.70
N PHE A 242 45.80 27.51 -64.54
CA PHE A 242 44.95 27.94 -65.65
C PHE A 242 45.56 29.14 -66.38
N VAL A 243 45.94 30.20 -65.65
CA VAL A 243 46.54 31.41 -66.24
C VAL A 243 47.85 31.08 -66.94
N GLU A 244 48.74 30.31 -66.30
CA GLU A 244 50.00 29.86 -66.92
C GLU A 244 49.77 29.06 -68.20
N THR A 245 48.74 28.21 -68.21
CA THR A 245 48.40 27.40 -69.39
C THR A 245 47.81 28.26 -70.49
N MET A 246 46.98 29.26 -70.15
CA MET A 246 46.40 30.21 -71.11
C MET A 246 47.47 31.09 -71.74
N ASP A 247 48.47 31.55 -70.99
CA ASP A 247 49.59 32.34 -71.52
C ASP A 247 50.47 31.51 -72.47
N LYS A 248 50.76 30.26 -72.10
CA LYS A 248 51.45 29.29 -72.98
C LYS A 248 50.64 29.02 -74.24
N LEU A 249 49.33 28.84 -74.12
CA LEU A 249 48.42 28.62 -75.24
C LEU A 249 48.40 29.82 -76.17
N SER A 250 48.32 31.06 -75.65
CA SER A 250 48.34 32.28 -76.46
C SER A 250 49.62 32.39 -77.29
N THR A 251 50.78 32.09 -76.68
CA THR A 251 52.09 32.13 -77.35
C THR A 251 52.18 31.06 -78.45
N ILE A 252 51.92 29.80 -78.11
CA ILE A 252 52.02 28.67 -79.06
C ILE A 252 50.97 28.78 -80.17
N PHE A 253 49.79 29.30 -79.86
CA PHE A 253 48.73 29.55 -80.83
C PHE A 253 49.13 30.63 -81.82
N SER A 254 49.69 31.76 -81.37
CA SER A 254 50.19 32.79 -82.27
C SER A 254 51.26 32.24 -83.22
N GLU A 255 52.21 31.45 -82.72
CA GLU A 255 53.25 30.82 -83.54
C GLU A 255 52.68 29.79 -84.53
N THR A 256 51.79 28.92 -84.07
CA THR A 256 51.19 27.85 -84.90
C THR A 256 50.27 28.46 -85.97
N PHE A 257 49.53 29.51 -85.62
CA PHE A 257 48.71 30.25 -86.56
C PHE A 257 49.54 30.95 -87.63
N ALA A 258 50.65 31.61 -87.26
CA ALA A 258 51.56 32.27 -88.20
C ALA A 258 52.24 31.30 -89.18
N LYS A 259 52.45 30.04 -88.77
CA LYS A 259 52.95 28.96 -89.65
C LYS A 259 51.89 28.51 -90.67
N LEU A 260 50.64 28.34 -90.23
CA LEU A 260 49.54 27.90 -91.09
C LEU A 260 49.04 29.01 -92.03
N PHE A 261 49.02 30.25 -91.55
CA PHE A 261 48.71 31.45 -92.32
C PHE A 261 49.99 32.26 -92.48
N ALA A 262 50.66 32.18 -93.62
CA ALA A 262 51.91 32.89 -93.89
C ALA A 262 51.83 34.39 -93.53
N GLY A 263 52.32 34.77 -92.33
CA GLY A 263 52.26 36.13 -91.79
C GLY A 263 50.93 36.54 -91.14
N GLY A 264 50.08 35.60 -90.73
CA GLY A 264 48.89 35.86 -89.91
C GLY A 264 49.24 36.02 -88.43
N GLU A 265 48.43 36.78 -87.70
CA GLU A 265 48.56 36.96 -86.24
C GLU A 265 47.33 36.38 -85.55
N ALA A 266 47.49 35.82 -84.36
CA ALA A 266 46.38 35.32 -83.55
C ALA A 266 46.61 35.60 -82.08
N LYS A 267 45.52 35.85 -81.35
CA LYS A 267 45.56 36.17 -79.92
C LYS A 267 44.40 35.51 -79.21
N ILE A 268 44.71 34.95 -78.04
CA ILE A 268 43.74 34.47 -77.07
C ILE A 268 43.83 35.39 -75.86
N ALA A 269 42.68 35.87 -75.38
CA ALA A 269 42.56 36.70 -74.19
C ALA A 269 41.38 36.24 -73.35
N LEU A 270 41.43 36.48 -72.05
CA LEU A 270 40.30 36.32 -71.14
C LEU A 270 39.52 37.63 -71.08
N THR A 271 38.19 37.54 -70.95
CA THR A 271 37.34 38.73 -70.74
C THR A 271 37.76 39.49 -69.49
N ALA A 272 38.00 40.79 -69.64
CA ALA A 272 38.51 41.63 -68.56
C ALA A 272 37.46 41.85 -67.46
N GLY A 273 37.91 41.85 -66.19
CA GLY A 273 37.07 42.16 -65.03
C GLY A 273 36.27 40.98 -64.47
N VAL A 274 36.52 39.76 -64.96
CA VAL A 274 35.91 38.51 -64.46
C VAL A 274 37.02 37.63 -63.86
N PRO A 275 36.76 36.86 -62.77
CA PRO A 275 37.73 35.89 -62.26
C PRO A 275 38.22 34.94 -63.35
N SER A 276 39.51 34.59 -63.34
CA SER A 276 40.15 33.89 -64.46
C SER A 276 39.46 32.58 -64.83
N LEU A 277 38.93 31.84 -63.85
CA LEU A 277 38.24 30.56 -64.03
C LEU A 277 36.81 30.70 -64.58
N GLU A 278 36.18 31.87 -64.43
CA GLU A 278 34.82 32.16 -64.90
C GLU A 278 34.82 33.03 -66.17
N ALA A 279 35.97 33.60 -66.54
CA ALA A 279 36.12 34.46 -67.69
C ALA A 279 35.92 33.69 -68.99
N GLU A 280 35.22 34.31 -69.94
CA GLU A 280 35.10 33.76 -71.28
C GLU A 280 36.43 33.90 -72.04
N VAL A 281 36.69 32.92 -72.93
CA VAL A 281 37.89 32.90 -73.77
C VAL A 281 37.59 33.60 -75.09
N GLU A 282 38.17 34.78 -75.28
CA GLU A 282 38.05 35.56 -76.50
C GLU A 282 39.19 35.22 -77.47
N ILE A 283 38.82 34.75 -78.65
CA ILE A 283 39.77 34.36 -79.70
C ILE A 283 39.63 35.33 -80.86
N SER A 284 40.70 36.08 -81.11
CA SER A 284 40.80 37.03 -82.22
C SER A 284 41.93 36.61 -83.13
N VAL A 285 41.70 36.68 -84.44
CA VAL A 285 42.72 36.34 -85.44
C VAL A 285 42.79 37.40 -86.52
N ARG A 286 43.92 37.42 -87.21
CA ARG A 286 44.25 38.36 -88.27
C ARG A 286 44.88 37.60 -89.45
N PRO A 287 44.08 37.09 -90.40
CA PRO A 287 44.61 36.41 -91.57
C PRO A 287 45.34 37.40 -92.50
N SER A 288 46.61 37.14 -92.79
CA SER A 288 47.45 37.79 -93.82
C SER A 288 47.17 39.29 -94.02
N GLY A 289 47.41 40.09 -92.97
CA GLY A 289 47.36 41.56 -93.02
C GLY A 289 45.96 42.21 -92.94
N ARG A 290 44.88 41.43 -92.80
CA ARG A 290 43.50 41.96 -92.58
C ARG A 290 43.34 42.60 -91.20
N LYS A 291 42.15 43.09 -90.86
CA LYS A 291 41.85 43.55 -89.48
C LYS A 291 41.69 42.36 -88.54
N TRP A 292 41.81 42.61 -87.23
CA TRP A 292 41.46 41.63 -86.20
C TRP A 292 39.96 41.30 -86.28
N LEU A 293 39.66 40.00 -86.36
CA LEU A 293 38.30 39.48 -86.47
C LEU A 293 38.11 38.36 -85.44
N PRO A 294 36.95 38.29 -84.76
CA PRO A 294 36.57 37.13 -83.96
C PRO A 294 36.27 35.92 -84.87
N LEU A 295 36.46 34.70 -84.34
CA LEU A 295 36.29 33.44 -85.09
C LEU A 295 34.98 33.32 -85.91
N PRO A 296 33.80 33.76 -85.42
CA PRO A 296 32.55 33.62 -86.17
C PRO A 296 32.48 34.45 -87.45
N LEU A 297 33.32 35.49 -87.59
CA LEU A 297 33.33 36.39 -88.75
C LEU A 297 34.31 35.95 -89.85
N LEU A 298 34.98 34.81 -89.69
CA LEU A 298 35.91 34.25 -90.68
C LEU A 298 35.19 33.44 -91.75
N SER A 299 35.82 33.29 -92.92
CA SER A 299 35.34 32.35 -93.94
C SER A 299 35.41 30.90 -93.45
N GLY A 300 34.65 29.98 -94.06
CA GLY A 300 34.58 28.58 -93.62
C GLY A 300 35.94 27.87 -93.56
N GLY A 301 36.81 28.10 -94.55
CA GLY A 301 38.17 27.55 -94.57
C GLY A 301 39.10 28.21 -93.54
N GLU A 302 39.04 29.54 -93.40
CA GLU A 302 39.82 30.27 -92.39
C GLU A 302 39.42 29.88 -90.97
N ARG A 303 38.11 29.70 -90.72
CA ARG A 303 37.59 29.24 -89.43
C ARG A 303 38.07 27.83 -89.10
N SER A 304 38.04 26.93 -90.08
CA SER A 304 38.50 25.55 -89.91
C SER A 304 40.01 25.49 -89.63
N LEU A 305 40.81 26.25 -90.39
CA LEU A 305 42.25 26.32 -90.17
C LEU A 305 42.63 26.99 -88.84
N SER A 306 41.83 27.98 -88.39
CA SER A 306 41.97 28.58 -87.06
C SER A 306 41.68 27.57 -85.95
N ALA A 307 40.62 26.76 -86.09
CA ALA A 307 40.29 25.71 -85.13
C ALA A 307 41.36 24.62 -85.07
N ILE A 308 41.89 24.21 -86.23
CA ILE A 308 43.04 23.32 -86.34
C ILE A 308 44.25 23.92 -85.62
N ALA A 309 44.56 25.20 -85.84
CA ALA A 309 45.67 25.88 -85.17
C ALA A 309 45.53 25.85 -83.63
N ILE A 310 44.33 26.07 -83.08
CA ILE A 310 44.07 25.96 -81.64
C ILE A 310 44.29 24.53 -81.15
N LEU A 311 43.73 23.54 -81.86
CA LEU A 311 43.85 22.13 -81.49
C LEU A 311 45.31 21.68 -81.43
N PHE A 312 46.11 21.99 -82.46
CA PHE A 312 47.53 21.66 -82.48
C PHE A 312 48.33 22.42 -81.41
N SER A 313 47.90 23.62 -81.03
CA SER A 313 48.53 24.38 -79.95
C SER A 313 48.27 23.73 -78.60
N LEU A 314 47.04 23.24 -78.36
CA LEU A 314 46.69 22.46 -77.18
C LEU A 314 47.48 21.15 -77.12
N LEU A 315 47.54 20.41 -78.24
CA LEU A 315 48.31 19.18 -78.32
C LEU A 315 49.81 19.43 -78.08
N LYS A 316 50.36 20.58 -78.49
CA LYS A 316 51.77 20.93 -78.22
C LYS A 316 52.04 21.14 -76.73
N ILE A 317 51.10 21.73 -76.02
CA ILE A 317 51.20 21.94 -74.56
C ILE A 317 51.08 20.61 -73.83
N ARG A 318 50.15 19.76 -74.27
CA ARG A 318 49.88 18.47 -73.66
C ARG A 318 49.78 17.39 -74.74
N PRO A 319 50.92 16.78 -75.15
CA PRO A 319 50.94 15.80 -76.22
C PRO A 319 50.15 14.56 -75.82
N SER A 320 49.22 14.15 -76.68
CA SER A 320 48.51 12.88 -76.57
C SER A 320 49.33 11.79 -77.24
N PRO A 321 49.44 10.57 -76.69
CA PRO A 321 50.13 9.46 -77.36
C PRO A 321 49.54 9.12 -78.73
N PHE A 322 48.21 9.27 -78.88
CA PHE A 322 47.47 9.03 -80.13
C PHE A 322 46.56 10.20 -80.47
N CYS A 323 46.47 10.54 -81.75
CA CYS A 323 45.54 11.54 -82.28
C CYS A 323 44.82 10.98 -83.51
N PHE A 324 43.49 10.97 -83.48
CA PHE A 324 42.65 10.59 -84.62
C PHE A 324 42.01 11.84 -85.21
N MET A 325 42.12 12.00 -86.53
CA MET A 325 41.59 13.13 -87.28
C MET A 325 40.73 12.61 -88.42
N ASP A 326 39.45 12.94 -88.43
CA ASP A 326 38.51 12.51 -89.46
C ASP A 326 38.09 13.68 -90.35
N GLU A 327 38.44 13.60 -91.63
CA GLU A 327 38.15 14.57 -92.70
C GLU A 327 38.42 16.05 -92.34
N VAL A 328 39.39 16.29 -91.47
CA VAL A 328 39.72 17.62 -90.94
C VAL A 328 40.20 18.58 -92.04
N ASP A 329 40.70 18.04 -93.16
CA ASP A 329 41.20 18.78 -94.31
C ASP A 329 40.15 19.04 -95.41
N ALA A 330 38.91 18.57 -95.26
CA ALA A 330 37.86 18.71 -96.28
C ALA A 330 37.48 20.17 -96.59
N ALA A 331 37.62 21.06 -95.61
CA ALA A 331 37.30 22.49 -95.74
C ALA A 331 38.51 23.36 -96.15
N LEU A 332 39.68 22.76 -96.37
CA LEU A 332 40.92 23.46 -96.69
C LEU A 332 41.14 23.51 -98.20
N ASP A 333 41.71 24.62 -98.68
CA ASP A 333 42.15 24.76 -100.08
C ASP A 333 43.53 24.14 -100.30
N ASP A 334 43.90 23.93 -101.57
CA ASP A 334 45.14 23.28 -101.97
C ASP A 334 46.41 23.90 -101.36
N ALA A 335 46.40 25.23 -101.15
CA ALA A 335 47.52 25.96 -100.57
C ALA A 335 47.64 25.72 -99.05
N ASN A 336 46.52 25.68 -98.33
CA ASN A 336 46.51 25.44 -96.89
C ASN A 336 46.68 23.96 -96.53
N ILE A 337 46.23 23.04 -97.39
CA ILE A 337 46.44 21.59 -97.22
C ILE A 337 47.95 21.25 -97.16
N GLY A 338 48.78 21.91 -97.98
CA GLY A 338 50.23 21.69 -97.96
C GLY A 338 50.85 22.03 -96.59
N ARG A 339 50.49 23.18 -96.01
CA ARG A 339 50.98 23.61 -94.69
C ARG A 339 50.44 22.74 -93.56
N PHE A 340 49.19 22.31 -93.68
CA PHE A 340 48.59 21.35 -92.76
C PHE A 340 49.34 20.01 -92.77
N ALA A 341 49.69 19.50 -93.96
CA ALA A 341 50.44 18.28 -94.14
C ALA A 341 51.87 18.36 -93.56
N GLU A 342 52.57 19.50 -93.76
CA GLU A 342 53.86 19.75 -93.11
C GLU A 342 53.75 19.77 -91.59
N MET A 343 52.72 20.43 -91.06
CA MET A 343 52.48 20.48 -89.61
C MET A 343 52.19 19.09 -89.03
N LEU A 344 51.44 18.24 -89.73
CA LEU A 344 51.21 16.85 -89.33
C LEU A 344 52.52 16.07 -89.21
N LYS A 345 53.44 16.28 -90.17
CA LYS A 345 54.77 15.65 -90.16
C LYS A 345 55.66 16.13 -89.02
N ASP A 346 55.64 17.42 -88.72
CA ASP A 346 56.37 17.96 -87.56
C ASP A 346 55.84 17.36 -86.25
N PHE A 347 54.53 17.13 -86.18
CA PHE A 347 53.86 16.65 -84.99
C PHE A 347 53.95 15.14 -84.80
N SER A 348 54.12 14.36 -85.89
CA SER A 348 54.27 12.90 -85.83
C SER A 348 55.52 12.45 -85.06
N GLY A 349 56.52 13.34 -84.90
CA GLY A 349 57.68 13.09 -84.05
C GLY A 349 57.37 13.02 -82.55
N HIS A 350 56.21 13.52 -82.12
CA HIS A 350 55.81 13.61 -80.70
C HIS A 350 54.59 12.75 -80.36
N SER A 351 53.70 12.51 -81.34
CA SER A 351 52.43 11.80 -81.17
C SER A 351 52.16 10.90 -82.37
N GLN A 352 51.53 9.74 -82.16
CA GLN A 352 51.06 8.93 -83.28
C GLN A 352 49.77 9.52 -83.85
N ILE A 353 49.79 9.86 -85.14
CA ILE A 353 48.65 10.50 -85.81
C ILE A 353 48.03 9.56 -86.83
N ILE A 354 46.71 9.41 -86.75
CA ILE A 354 45.89 8.64 -87.69
C ILE A 354 44.91 9.62 -88.33
N VAL A 355 45.08 9.88 -89.63
CA VAL A 355 44.23 10.78 -90.39
C VAL A 355 43.38 9.97 -91.36
N ILE A 356 42.07 10.17 -91.29
CA ILE A 356 41.09 9.68 -92.25
C ILE A 356 40.81 10.84 -93.21
N THR A 357 41.13 10.65 -94.49
CA THR A 357 40.99 11.69 -95.51
C THR A 357 40.86 11.07 -96.90
N HIS A 358 40.26 11.80 -97.83
CA HIS A 358 40.29 11.51 -99.27
C HIS A 358 41.25 12.44 -100.04
N ASN A 359 41.96 13.33 -99.33
CA ASN A 359 42.85 14.32 -99.93
C ASN A 359 44.21 13.72 -100.28
N LYS A 360 44.55 13.75 -101.58
CA LYS A 360 45.79 13.18 -102.09
C LYS A 360 47.06 13.82 -101.51
N ARG A 361 47.02 15.12 -101.16
CA ARG A 361 48.19 15.82 -100.59
C ARG A 361 48.44 15.42 -99.13
N THR A 362 47.38 15.27 -98.34
CA THR A 362 47.46 14.79 -96.97
C THR A 362 47.89 13.32 -96.91
N MET A 363 47.41 12.49 -97.84
CA MET A 363 47.88 11.10 -97.99
C MET A 363 49.37 11.00 -98.32
N ALA A 364 49.91 11.97 -99.09
CA ALA A 364 51.29 11.92 -99.57
C ALA A 364 52.34 12.11 -98.46
N VAL A 365 51.97 12.69 -97.30
CA VAL A 365 52.88 12.86 -96.16
C VAL A 365 52.81 11.71 -95.14
N ALA A 366 51.90 10.74 -95.34
CA ALA A 366 51.73 9.62 -94.43
C ALA A 366 52.81 8.55 -94.64
N ASP A 367 53.31 7.95 -93.56
CA ASP A 367 54.25 6.82 -93.62
C ASP A 367 53.57 5.51 -94.08
N SER A 368 52.27 5.39 -93.82
CA SER A 368 51.47 4.21 -94.15
C SER A 368 50.02 4.62 -94.43
N ILE A 369 49.45 4.04 -95.48
CA ILE A 369 48.07 4.24 -95.89
C ILE A 369 47.29 2.95 -95.66
N TYR A 370 46.15 3.07 -94.99
CA TYR A 370 45.17 2.02 -94.87
C TYR A 370 43.96 2.38 -95.72
N GLY A 371 43.64 1.54 -96.71
CA GLY A 371 42.45 1.69 -97.55
C GLY A 371 41.35 0.75 -97.07
N VAL A 372 40.10 1.19 -97.16
CA VAL A 372 38.93 0.34 -96.92
C VAL A 372 38.25 0.11 -98.26
N THR A 373 38.09 -1.15 -98.66
CA THR A 373 37.43 -1.56 -99.89
C THR A 373 36.26 -2.50 -99.59
N MET A 374 35.27 -2.53 -100.48
CA MET A 374 34.16 -3.48 -100.42
C MET A 374 34.25 -4.40 -101.65
N GLU A 375 34.92 -5.53 -101.50
CA GLU A 375 35.01 -6.56 -102.56
C GLU A 375 33.65 -7.25 -102.77
N GLU A 376 32.91 -7.44 -101.67
CA GLU A 376 31.54 -7.97 -101.66
C GLU A 376 30.57 -6.91 -101.11
N PRO A 377 29.33 -6.80 -101.63
CA PRO A 377 28.35 -5.85 -101.13
C PRO A 377 28.09 -6.05 -99.62
N GLY A 378 28.42 -5.04 -98.82
CA GLY A 378 28.17 -5.03 -97.37
C GLY A 378 29.30 -5.58 -96.50
N VAL A 379 30.43 -6.04 -97.07
CA VAL A 379 31.60 -6.51 -96.31
C VAL A 379 32.80 -5.59 -96.58
N SER A 380 33.17 -4.79 -95.58
CA SER A 380 34.37 -3.94 -95.62
C SER A 380 35.62 -4.76 -95.33
N LYS A 381 36.63 -4.62 -96.19
CA LYS A 381 37.96 -5.23 -96.05
C LYS A 381 39.02 -4.13 -96.02
N VAL A 382 39.95 -4.24 -95.07
CA VAL A 382 41.05 -3.29 -94.94
C VAL A 382 42.25 -3.79 -95.74
N ILE A 383 42.79 -2.91 -96.58
CA ILE A 383 44.07 -3.08 -97.27
C ILE A 383 45.08 -2.09 -96.70
N SER A 384 46.35 -2.44 -96.70
CA SER A 384 47.41 -1.56 -96.17
C SER A 384 48.55 -1.44 -97.17
N MET A 385 49.15 -0.25 -97.23
CA MET A 385 50.30 0.06 -98.06
C MET A 385 51.25 0.92 -97.22
N LYS A 386 52.53 0.53 -97.16
CA LYS A 386 53.56 1.36 -96.55
C LYS A 386 54.17 2.25 -97.63
N LEU A 387 54.15 3.57 -97.43
CA LEU A 387 54.81 4.53 -98.30
C LEU A 387 56.29 4.59 -97.87
N THR A 388 57.08 3.59 -98.26
CA THR A 388 58.55 3.69 -98.15
C THR A 388 59.06 4.70 -99.16
N GLU A 389 59.99 5.57 -98.76
CA GLU A 389 60.68 6.53 -99.63
C GLU A 389 61.12 5.87 -100.94
N ALA A 390 60.35 6.11 -102.00
CA ALA A 390 60.69 5.76 -103.36
C ALA A 390 60.95 7.05 -104.13
N VAL A 391 62.26 7.32 -104.29
CA VAL A 391 62.90 8.13 -105.34
C VAL A 391 62.91 9.65 -105.10
N ALA A 392 64.06 10.13 -104.62
CA ALA A 392 64.68 11.35 -105.14
C ALA A 392 65.35 11.07 -106.49
#